data_AF-A0A1H9X146-F1
#
_entry.id   AF-A0A1H9X146-F1
#
_cell.length_a   1.000
_cell.length_b   1.000
_cell.length_c   1.000
_cell.angle_alpha   90.00
_cell.angle_beta   90.00
_cell.angle_gamma   90.00
#
_symmetry.space_group_name_H-M   'P 1'
#
loop_
_entity.id
_entity.type
_entity.pdbx_description
1 polymer ?
#
loop_
_entity_poly.entity_id
_entity_poly.type
_entity_poly.pdbx_seq_one_letter_code
_entity_poly.pdbx_strand_id
1 'polypeptide(L)'
;MPEKVINAKATCANIRRMFEEKGYKPEDIRKELHLGTVQSVYKWYSTANGKGNSIPSMDHFILMAQLLGVTIDDLIITKNIEFEERD
;
A
#
# COMPACT_ATOMS: atom_id res chain seq x y z
N MET A 1 -20.93 5.98 -5.26
CA MET A 1 -19.64 5.27 -5.04
C MET A 1 -19.27 5.53 -3.58
N PRO A 2 -19.02 4.52 -2.75
CA PRO A 2 -18.69 4.75 -1.34
C PRO A 2 -17.45 5.64 -1.22
N GLU A 3 -17.39 6.45 -0.16
CA GLU A 3 -16.25 7.33 0.11
C GLU A 3 -14.96 6.50 0.17
N LYS A 4 -13.92 6.98 -0.51
CA LYS A 4 -12.61 6.31 -0.47
C LYS A 4 -11.93 6.66 0.84
N VAL A 5 -11.99 5.73 1.80
CA VAL A 5 -11.38 5.88 3.13
C VAL A 5 -9.86 5.78 3.07
N ILE A 6 -9.29 4.92 2.21
CA ILE A 6 -7.83 4.79 2.08
C ILE A 6 -7.26 5.99 1.33
N ASN A 7 -6.27 6.66 1.92
CA ASN A 7 -5.44 7.62 1.24
C ASN A 7 -4.40 6.86 0.39
N ALA A 8 -4.75 6.59 -0.87
CA ALA A 8 -3.93 5.79 -1.77
C ALA A 8 -2.51 6.35 -1.96
N LYS A 9 -2.37 7.67 -2.11
CA LYS A 9 -1.06 8.32 -2.27
C LYS A 9 -0.19 8.11 -1.03
N ALA A 10 -0.73 8.40 0.15
CA ALA A 10 0.01 8.26 1.40
C ALA A 10 0.33 6.79 1.72
N THR A 11 -0.61 5.88 1.47
CA THR A 11 -0.43 4.43 1.64
C THR A 11 0.68 3.90 0.74
N CYS A 12 0.66 4.21 -0.56
CA CYS A 12 1.71 3.78 -1.48
C CYS A 12 3.07 4.41 -1.17
N ALA A 13 3.10 5.68 -0.71
CA ALA A 13 4.34 6.32 -0.28
C ALA A 13 4.93 5.65 0.97
N ASN A 14 4.08 5.29 1.94
CA ASN A 14 4.50 4.59 3.15
C ASN A 14 5.06 3.19 2.85
N ILE A 15 4.35 2.39 2.04
CA ILE A 15 4.83 1.08 1.58
C ILE A 15 6.19 1.19 0.90
N ARG A 16 6.33 2.13 -0.05
CA ARG A 16 7.59 2.35 -0.76
C ARG A 16 8.72 2.67 0.20
N ARG A 17 8.50 3.60 1.13
CA ARG A 17 9.48 3.97 2.17
C ARG A 17 9.92 2.75 3.00
N MET A 18 8.97 1.95 3.49
CA MET A 18 9.28 0.79 4.34
C MET A 18 10.09 -0.28 3.60
N PHE A 19 9.82 -0.50 2.33
CA PHE A 19 10.62 -1.41 1.50
C PHE A 19 12.02 -0.85 1.21
N GLU A 20 12.12 0.43 0.86
CA GLU A 20 13.40 1.11 0.61
C GLU A 20 14.29 1.12 1.87
N GLU A 21 13.72 1.37 3.06
CA GLU A 21 14.42 1.32 4.35
C GLU A 21 15.00 -0.06 4.67
N LYS A 22 14.36 -1.13 4.19
CA LYS A 22 14.85 -2.51 4.31
C LYS A 22 15.73 -2.95 3.13
N GLY A 23 16.00 -2.07 2.17
CA GLY A 23 16.88 -2.35 1.05
C GLY A 23 16.27 -3.19 -0.07
N TYR A 24 14.94 -3.36 -0.11
CA TYR A 24 14.27 -4.10 -1.18
C TYR A 24 14.26 -3.32 -2.50
N LYS A 25 14.54 -4.01 -3.60
CA LYS A 25 14.33 -3.49 -4.96
C LYS A 25 12.94 -3.91 -5.47
N PRO A 26 12.36 -3.22 -6.47
CA PRO A 26 11.06 -3.59 -7.03
C PRO A 26 10.95 -5.05 -7.47
N GLU A 27 12.05 -5.63 -7.96
CA GLU A 27 12.09 -7.04 -8.38
C GLU A 27 12.08 -8.02 -7.20
N ASP A 28 12.62 -7.64 -6.04
CA ASP A 28 12.54 -8.44 -4.82
C ASP A 28 11.10 -8.43 -4.32
N ILE A 29 10.46 -7.25 -4.26
CA ILE A 29 9.05 -7.09 -3.89
C ILE A 29 8.15 -7.92 -4.80
N ARG A 30 8.41 -7.94 -6.11
CA ARG A 30 7.67 -8.78 -7.06
C ARG A 30 7.74 -10.26 -6.68
N LYS A 31 8.93 -10.76 -6.34
CA LYS A 31 9.17 -12.17 -6.02
C LYS A 31 8.54 -12.55 -4.68
N GLU A 32 8.80 -11.77 -3.63
CA GLU A 32 8.30 -12.02 -2.28
C GLU A 32 6.77 -11.96 -2.21
N LEU A 33 6.16 -11.08 -3.00
CA LEU A 33 4.70 -10.93 -3.05
C LEU A 33 4.04 -11.76 -4.17
N HIS A 34 4.79 -12.63 -4.84
CA HIS A 34 4.32 -13.51 -5.92
C HIS A 34 3.56 -12.77 -7.05
N LEU A 35 4.00 -11.56 -7.36
CA LEU A 35 3.40 -10.75 -8.42
C LEU A 35 3.83 -11.27 -9.79
N GLY A 36 2.86 -11.34 -10.71
CA GLY A 36 3.13 -11.74 -12.09
C GLY A 36 4.07 -10.80 -12.84
N THR A 37 4.17 -9.53 -12.43
CA THR A 37 5.03 -8.53 -13.08
C THR A 37 5.51 -7.44 -12.12
N VAL A 38 6.74 -6.96 -12.33
CA VAL A 38 7.30 -5.81 -11.59
C VAL A 38 6.52 -4.53 -11.85
N GLN A 39 5.77 -4.48 -12.97
CA GLN A 39 4.90 -3.35 -13.30
C GLN A 39 3.82 -3.10 -12.25
N SER A 40 3.39 -4.12 -11.49
CA SER A 40 2.49 -3.95 -10.36
C SER A 40 3.11 -3.04 -9.29
N VAL A 41 4.38 -3.24 -8.98
CA VAL A 41 5.12 -2.41 -8.01
C VAL A 41 5.28 -0.97 -8.52
N TYR A 42 5.66 -0.81 -9.80
CA TYR A 42 5.79 0.53 -10.39
C TYR A 42 4.47 1.31 -10.45
N LYS A 43 3.33 0.63 -10.65
CA LYS A 43 2.01 1.28 -10.55
C LYS A 43 1.75 1.84 -9.15
N TRP A 44 2.13 1.14 -8.09
CA TRP A 44 2.04 1.64 -6.72
C TRP A 44 2.97 2.85 -6.51
N TYR A 45 4.20 2.79 -7.03
CA TYR A 45 5.14 3.91 -6.92
C TYR A 45 4.66 5.14 -7.70
N SER A 46 3.99 4.93 -8.83
CA SER A 46 3.35 5.99 -9.60
C SER A 46 2.22 6.64 -8.78
N THR A 47 1.38 5.86 -8.10
CA THR A 47 0.37 6.37 -7.14
C THR A 47 1.01 7.16 -5.99
N ALA A 48 2.13 6.68 -5.42
CA ALA A 48 2.87 7.40 -4.36
C ALA A 48 3.31 8.81 -4.83
N ASN A 49 3.72 8.93 -6.09
CA ASN A 49 4.12 10.19 -6.71
C ASN A 49 2.93 11.05 -7.19
N GLY A 50 1.69 10.67 -6.87
CA GLY A 50 0.48 11.37 -7.29
C GLY A 50 0.08 11.15 -8.76
N LYS A 51 0.70 10.17 -9.43
CA LYS A 51 0.42 9.81 -10.84
C LYS A 51 -0.22 8.43 -10.89
N GLY A 52 -1.50 8.30 -10.53
CA GLY A 52 -2.21 7.01 -10.58
C GLY A 52 -3.15 6.79 -9.39
N ASN A 53 -3.81 5.63 -9.38
CA ASN A 53 -4.80 5.26 -8.37
C ASN A 53 -4.71 3.79 -7.96
N SER A 54 -3.65 3.08 -8.34
CA SER A 54 -3.46 1.66 -8.05
C SER A 54 -2.82 1.49 -6.68
N ILE A 55 -3.42 0.62 -5.87
CA ILE A 55 -2.92 0.17 -4.57
C ILE A 55 -2.77 -1.37 -4.60
N PRO A 56 -1.99 -1.96 -3.68
CA PRO A 56 -1.98 -3.41 -3.48
C PRO A 56 -3.37 -3.94 -3.13
N SER A 57 -3.64 -5.22 -3.40
CA SER A 57 -4.84 -5.88 -2.87
C SER A 57 -4.67 -6.17 -1.38
N MET A 58 -5.76 -6.54 -0.69
CA MET A 58 -5.71 -6.92 0.73
C MET A 58 -4.71 -8.06 0.99
N ASP A 59 -4.71 -9.10 0.16
CA ASP A 59 -3.75 -10.22 0.31
C ASP A 59 -2.29 -9.73 0.22
N HIS A 60 -2.00 -8.80 -0.70
CA HIS A 60 -0.65 -8.24 -0.79
C HIS A 60 -0.32 -7.35 0.40
N PHE A 61 -1.29 -6.62 0.98
CA PHE A 61 -1.06 -5.92 2.25
C PHE A 61 -0.71 -6.88 3.39
N ILE A 62 -1.42 -8.02 3.48
CA ILE A 62 -1.13 -9.05 4.49
C ILE A 62 0.28 -9.63 4.28
N LEU A 63 0.64 -9.98 3.04
CA LEU A 63 1.98 -10.49 2.72
C LEU A 63 3.07 -9.47 3.02
N MET A 64 2.86 -8.19 2.68
CA MET A 64 3.78 -7.10 3.03
C MET A 64 3.94 -6.96 4.54
N ALA A 65 2.84 -7.01 5.30
CA ALA A 65 2.86 -6.90 6.75
C ALA A 65 3.69 -8.04 7.37
N GLN A 66 3.48 -9.28 6.91
CA GLN A 66 4.26 -10.44 7.34
C GLN A 66 5.76 -10.31 6.97
N LEU A 67 6.06 -9.96 5.72
CA LEU A 67 7.42 -9.79 5.23
C LEU A 67 8.18 -8.68 5.97
N LEU A 68 7.49 -7.58 6.28
CA LEU A 68 8.05 -6.44 6.96
C LEU A 68 7.99 -6.57 8.49
N GLY A 69 7.30 -7.58 9.05
CA GLY A 69 7.15 -7.76 10.50
C GLY A 69 6.37 -6.63 11.17
N VAL A 70 5.33 -6.12 10.50
CA VAL A 70 4.47 -5.01 10.95
C VAL A 70 3.00 -5.42 10.85
N THR A 71 2.09 -4.57 11.32
CA THR A 71 0.65 -4.77 11.14
C THR A 71 0.17 -4.15 9.81
N ILE A 72 -1.05 -4.49 9.38
CA ILE A 72 -1.66 -3.86 8.20
C ILE A 72 -1.92 -2.37 8.45
N ASP A 73 -2.27 -1.99 9.68
CA ASP A 73 -2.53 -0.60 10.06
C ASP A 73 -1.25 0.26 9.96
N ASP A 74 -0.08 -0.34 10.17
CA ASP A 74 1.20 0.33 9.93
C ASP A 74 1.45 0.63 8.44
N LEU A 75 0.80 -0.10 7.53
CA LEU A 75 0.94 0.07 6.08
C LEU A 75 -0.07 1.10 5.53
N ILE A 76 -1.33 1.01 5.96
CA ILE A 76 -2.47 1.72 5.36
C ILE A 76 -2.69 3.06 6.04
N ILE A 77 -2.66 4.13 5.24
CA ILE A 77 -3.02 5.47 5.70
C ILE A 77 -4.47 5.76 5.31
N THR A 78 -5.32 6.01 6.29
CA THR A 78 -6.73 6.33 6.10
C THR A 78 -6.98 7.84 6.18
N LYS A 79 -8.08 8.28 5.59
CA LYS A 79 -8.68 9.58 5.86
C LYS A 79 -9.52 9.45 7.13
N ASN A 80 -9.57 10.51 7.92
CA ASN A 80 -10.57 10.61 8.98
C ASN A 80 -11.94 10.74 8.35
N ILE A 81 -12.85 9.84 8.71
CA ILE A 81 -14.25 9.86 8.32
C ILE A 81 -15.04 10.12 9.59
N GLU A 82 -15.81 11.20 9.58
CA GLU A 82 -16.78 11.48 10.63
C GLU A 82 -18.00 10.60 10.41
N PHE A 83 -18.42 9.90 11.47
CA PHE A 83 -19.65 9.11 11.47
C PHE A 83 -20.69 9.90 12.26
N GLU A 84 -21.90 10.02 11.73
CA GLU A 84 -23.03 10.56 12.49
C GLU A 84 -23.34 9.63 13.66
N GLU A 85 -23.53 10.20 14.85
CA GLU A 85 -24.03 9.46 16.00
C GLU A 85 -25.43 8.92 15.66
N ARG A 86 -25.68 7.65 16.00
CA ARG A 86 -27.01 7.08 15.86
C ARG A 86 -27.80 7.43 17.11
N ASP A 87 -28.90 8.16 16.94
CA ASP A 87 -29.91 8.42 17.98
C ASP A 87 -30.42 7.12 18.66
#